data_AF-A0AAV6BCZ6-F1
#
_entry.id   AF-A0AAV6BCZ6-F1
#
_cell.length_a   1.000
_cell.length_b   1.000
_cell.length_c   1.000
_cell.angle_alpha   90.00
_cell.angle_beta   90.00
_cell.angle_gamma   90.00
#
_symmetry.space_group_name_H-M   'P 1'
#
loop_
_entity.id
_entity.type
_entity.pdbx_description
1 polymer ?
#
loop_
_entity_poly.entity_id
_entity_poly.type
_entity_poly.pdbx_seq_one_letter_code
_entity_poly.pdbx_strand_id
1 'polypeptide(L)'
;MPARSKPTTKTRKPEKGALAPFSRRPKKKYSFPTPIPPGTVVHVKDSQAKKWKGNGNKRFRIGYYSRQDGLDCIWLVNNDGEYQETVDHEFLYKFFEIELLSKERSLYGKNRPRMGPITNSAS
;
A
#
# COMPACT_ATOMS: atom_id res chain seq x y z
N MET A 1 52.62 16.32 -52.11
CA MET A 1 51.77 17.53 -51.95
C MET A 1 50.29 17.09 -51.97
N PRO A 2 49.40 17.79 -51.24
CA PRO A 2 48.29 17.22 -50.44
C PRO A 2 47.04 16.85 -51.27
N ALA A 3 46.11 16.02 -50.79
CA ALA A 3 44.95 16.50 -50.05
C ALA A 3 44.25 15.44 -49.19
N ARG A 4 43.79 15.96 -48.05
CA ARG A 4 43.10 15.36 -46.90
C ARG A 4 41.60 15.26 -47.21
N SER A 5 40.96 14.14 -46.90
CA SER A 5 39.49 14.06 -46.74
C SER A 5 39.11 12.96 -45.75
N LYS A 6 38.26 13.32 -44.79
CA LYS A 6 37.94 12.59 -43.54
C LYS A 6 37.00 11.40 -43.81
N PRO A 7 37.18 10.24 -43.17
CA PRO A 7 36.11 9.23 -43.13
C PRO A 7 35.07 9.60 -42.06
N THR A 8 33.81 9.62 -42.48
CA THR A 8 32.62 9.77 -41.65
C THR A 8 32.39 8.50 -40.82
N THR A 9 32.38 8.64 -39.49
CA THR A 9 32.05 7.55 -38.57
C THR A 9 30.57 7.20 -38.70
N LYS A 10 30.25 6.15 -39.47
CA LYS A 10 28.97 5.45 -39.38
C LYS A 10 28.90 4.77 -38.01
N THR A 11 28.17 5.36 -37.07
CA THR A 11 27.78 4.71 -35.83
C THR A 11 27.02 3.43 -36.15
N ARG A 12 27.69 2.29 -35.96
CA ARG A 12 27.09 0.96 -36.03
C ARG A 12 26.11 0.84 -34.85
N LYS A 13 24.82 0.72 -35.15
CA LYS A 13 23.84 0.17 -34.18
C LYS A 13 24.33 -1.21 -33.76
N PRO A 14 24.54 -1.50 -32.46
CA PRO A 14 24.71 -2.87 -32.02
C PRO A 14 23.34 -3.55 -32.05
N GLU A 15 23.13 -4.36 -33.08
CA GLU A 15 22.14 -5.43 -33.03
C GLU A 15 22.64 -6.54 -32.10
N LYS A 16 21.70 -7.04 -31.28
CA LYS A 16 21.71 -8.30 -30.53
C LYS A 16 22.33 -8.27 -29.12
N GLY A 17 21.44 -8.07 -28.15
CA GLY A 17 21.58 -8.58 -26.79
C GLY A 17 20.20 -8.95 -26.24
N ALA A 18 19.80 -10.21 -26.43
CA ALA A 18 18.70 -10.92 -25.76
C ALA A 18 17.40 -10.12 -25.45
N LEU A 19 16.36 -10.35 -26.26
CA LEU A 19 15.00 -10.26 -25.76
C LEU A 19 14.86 -11.31 -24.63
N ALA A 20 15.05 -10.88 -23.38
CA ALA A 20 14.76 -11.71 -22.23
C ALA A 20 13.33 -12.26 -22.38
N PRO A 21 13.13 -13.58 -22.28
CA PRO A 21 11.83 -14.19 -22.50
C PRO A 21 10.92 -13.71 -21.39
N PHE A 22 9.93 -12.88 -21.71
CA PHE A 22 8.77 -12.60 -20.87
C PHE A 22 9.05 -12.55 -19.37
N SER A 23 10.05 -11.78 -18.92
CA SER A 23 10.01 -11.31 -17.54
C SER A 23 8.95 -10.21 -17.50
N ARG A 24 7.69 -10.63 -17.62
CA ARG A 24 6.52 -9.89 -17.15
C ARG A 24 6.63 -9.84 -15.63
N ARG A 25 7.73 -9.30 -15.09
CA ARG A 25 7.73 -8.85 -13.70
C ARG A 25 6.58 -7.86 -13.68
N PRO A 26 5.48 -8.16 -12.97
CA PRO A 26 4.40 -7.21 -12.89
C PRO A 26 5.04 -5.93 -12.37
N LYS A 27 4.99 -4.85 -13.17
CA LYS A 27 5.45 -3.54 -12.71
C LYS A 27 4.79 -3.34 -11.36
N LYS A 28 5.56 -3.11 -10.30
CA LYS A 28 5.00 -2.79 -8.99
C LYS A 28 3.97 -1.69 -9.23
N LYS A 29 2.70 -2.03 -9.00
CA LYS A 29 1.57 -1.16 -9.34
C LYS A 29 1.62 0.15 -8.54
N TYR A 30 2.41 0.15 -7.46
CA TYR A 30 2.62 1.24 -6.53
C TYR A 30 4.10 1.36 -6.19
N SER A 31 4.57 2.58 -5.93
CA SER A 31 5.95 2.85 -5.50
C SER A 31 6.22 2.42 -4.05
N PHE A 32 5.16 2.11 -3.31
CA PHE A 32 5.13 1.74 -1.90
C PHE A 32 4.60 0.28 -1.74
N PRO A 33 4.66 -0.31 -0.52
CA PRO A 33 4.08 -1.62 -0.24
C PRO A 33 2.63 -1.73 -0.71
N THR A 34 2.16 -2.95 -0.96
CA THR A 34 0.80 -3.14 -1.49
C THR A 34 -0.22 -2.55 -0.52
N PRO A 35 -1.09 -1.62 -0.96
CA PRO A 35 -2.06 -0.99 -0.08
C PRO A 35 -2.99 -2.05 0.51
N ILE A 36 -3.26 -1.95 1.80
CA ILE A 36 -4.04 -2.96 2.50
C ILE A 36 -5.51 -2.69 2.19
N PRO A 37 -6.29 -3.70 1.79
CA PRO A 37 -7.67 -3.47 1.38
C PRO A 37 -8.48 -2.85 2.54
N PRO A 38 -9.32 -1.85 2.25
CA PRO A 38 -10.17 -1.25 3.27
C PRO A 38 -11.17 -2.26 3.82
N GLY A 39 -11.54 -2.08 5.06
CA GLY A 39 -12.35 -3.02 5.82
C GLY A 39 -11.55 -4.15 6.47
N THR A 40 -10.24 -4.22 6.26
CA THR A 40 -9.34 -5.16 6.95
C THR A 40 -9.33 -4.85 8.43
N VAL A 41 -9.46 -5.87 9.28
CA VAL A 41 -9.40 -5.73 10.73
C VAL A 41 -7.97 -6.00 11.17
N VAL A 42 -7.42 -5.07 11.93
CA VAL A 42 -6.10 -5.13 12.54
C VAL A 42 -6.24 -4.97 14.04
N HIS A 43 -5.42 -5.68 14.80
CA HIS A 43 -5.31 -5.49 16.24
C HIS A 43 -3.95 -4.89 16.59
N VAL A 44 -3.90 -4.13 17.67
CA VAL A 44 -2.64 -3.57 18.16
C VAL A 44 -1.82 -4.70 18.78
N LYS A 45 -0.61 -4.93 18.30
CA LYS A 45 0.36 -5.80 18.99
C LYS A 45 0.71 -5.10 20.30
N ASP A 46 0.72 -5.85 21.41
CA ASP A 46 0.92 -5.35 22.79
C ASP A 46 2.30 -4.69 23.05
N SER A 47 3.03 -4.30 22.01
CA SER A 47 4.42 -3.88 22.07
C SER A 47 4.59 -2.36 21.92
N GLN A 48 5.04 -1.76 23.02
CA GLN A 48 5.88 -0.55 23.13
C GLN A 48 5.42 0.80 22.56
N ALA A 49 4.36 0.90 21.75
CA ALA A 49 3.88 2.23 21.35
C ALA A 49 3.28 2.94 22.56
N LYS A 50 3.98 3.96 23.09
CA LYS A 50 3.56 4.77 24.24
C LYS A 50 2.13 5.33 24.08
N LYS A 51 1.72 5.61 22.83
CA LYS A 51 0.36 6.03 22.43
C LYS A 51 -0.72 4.96 22.61
N TRP A 52 -0.37 3.69 22.51
CA TRP A 52 -1.30 2.55 22.54
C TRP A 52 -1.13 1.67 23.80
N LYS A 53 -0.32 2.13 24.76
CA LYS A 53 -0.08 1.45 26.03
C LYS A 53 -1.40 1.35 26.82
N GLY A 54 -1.96 0.15 26.93
CA GLY A 54 -3.29 -0.12 27.53
C GLY A 54 -4.42 -0.37 26.53
N ASN A 55 -4.16 -0.24 25.23
CA ASN A 55 -5.09 -0.55 24.15
C ASN A 55 -4.72 -1.86 23.41
N GLY A 56 -3.85 -2.70 23.98
CA GLY A 56 -3.27 -3.89 23.34
C GLY A 56 -4.25 -5.00 22.93
N ASN A 57 -5.55 -4.79 23.15
CA ASN A 57 -6.60 -5.69 22.67
C ASN A 57 -7.70 -4.94 21.88
N LYS A 58 -7.45 -3.70 21.47
CA LYS A 58 -8.39 -2.95 20.64
C LYS A 58 -8.21 -3.33 19.18
N ARG A 59 -9.33 -3.63 18.54
CA ARG A 59 -9.44 -3.90 17.11
C ARG A 59 -9.76 -2.61 16.39
N PHE A 60 -9.06 -2.39 15.29
CA PHE A 60 -9.28 -1.31 14.36
C PHE A 60 -9.57 -1.88 12.99
N ARG A 61 -10.33 -1.14 12.20
CA ARG A 61 -10.63 -1.47 10.82
C ARG A 61 -9.97 -0.45 9.91
N ILE A 62 -9.38 -0.89 8.82
CA ILE A 62 -8.75 0.01 7.86
C ILE A 62 -9.82 0.75 7.09
N GLY A 63 -9.89 2.06 7.29
CA GLY A 63 -10.67 3.06 6.56
C GLY A 63 -10.43 3.05 5.06
N TYR A 64 -11.34 3.70 4.32
CA TYR A 64 -11.07 4.01 2.93
C TYR A 64 -9.92 5.02 2.80
N TYR A 65 -9.06 4.82 1.82
CA TYR A 65 -8.00 5.75 1.50
C TYR A 65 -8.56 7.01 0.86
N SER A 66 -7.87 8.13 1.08
CA SER A 66 -8.16 9.38 0.42
C SER A 66 -7.34 9.51 -0.86
N ARG A 67 -7.92 10.12 -1.89
CA ARG A 67 -7.16 10.44 -3.13
C ARG A 67 -6.18 11.58 -2.93
N GLN A 68 -6.40 12.43 -1.92
CA GLN A 68 -5.55 13.58 -1.62
C GLN A 68 -4.31 13.16 -0.84
N ASP A 69 -4.49 12.34 0.20
CA ASP A 69 -3.40 11.80 1.04
C ASP A 69 -2.64 10.66 0.35
N GLY A 70 -3.32 9.92 -0.53
CA GLY A 70 -2.76 8.78 -1.23
C GLY A 70 -3.01 7.45 -0.52
N LEU A 71 -2.32 6.42 -1.00
CA LEU A 71 -2.50 5.04 -0.53
C LEU A 71 -1.48 4.63 0.55
N ASP A 72 -0.60 5.56 0.92
CA ASP A 72 0.39 5.39 1.99
C ASP A 72 -0.22 5.68 3.36
N CYS A 73 -1.08 6.69 3.45
CA CYS A 73 -1.83 7.05 4.65
C CYS A 73 -3.04 6.12 4.86
N ILE A 74 -2.92 5.22 5.82
CA ILE A 74 -3.96 4.28 6.22
C ILE A 74 -4.84 4.94 7.28
N TRP A 75 -6.13 5.02 7.01
CA TRP A 75 -7.09 5.48 8.02
C TRP A 75 -7.46 4.32 8.95
N LEU A 76 -7.45 4.55 10.27
CA LEU A 76 -7.94 3.61 11.26
C LEU A 76 -9.35 4.01 11.70
N VAL A 77 -10.23 3.03 11.66
CA VAL A 77 -11.63 3.13 12.04
C VAL A 77 -11.83 2.29 13.29
N ASN A 78 -12.47 2.88 14.29
CA ASN A 78 -12.74 2.24 15.57
C ASN A 78 -13.84 1.20 15.47
N ASN A 79 -14.08 0.52 16.60
CA ASN A 79 -15.19 -0.41 16.75
C ASN A 79 -16.56 0.22 16.40
N ASP A 80 -16.73 1.52 16.67
CA ASP A 80 -17.96 2.27 16.39
C ASP A 80 -18.14 2.66 14.91
N GLY A 81 -17.15 2.40 14.05
CA GLY A 81 -17.18 2.85 12.65
C GLY A 81 -16.70 4.29 12.46
N GLU A 82 -16.14 4.91 13.50
CA GLU A 82 -15.59 6.27 13.46
C GLU A 82 -14.11 6.28 13.07
N TYR A 83 -13.74 7.20 12.18
CA TYR A 83 -12.35 7.43 11.77
C TYR A 83 -11.62 8.15 12.91
N GLN A 84 -10.62 7.51 13.51
CA GLN A 84 -9.94 8.03 14.70
C GLN A 84 -8.54 8.57 14.40
N GLU A 85 -7.71 7.81 13.71
CA GLU A 85 -6.30 8.17 13.49
C GLU A 85 -5.86 7.71 12.09
N THR A 86 -4.83 8.36 11.54
CA THR A 86 -4.13 7.94 10.34
C THR A 86 -2.76 7.36 10.71
N VAL A 87 -2.37 6.27 10.05
CA VAL A 87 -1.09 5.60 10.25
C VAL A 87 -0.47 5.24 8.91
N ASP A 88 0.85 5.14 8.87
CA ASP A 88 1.58 4.71 7.68
C ASP A 88 1.74 3.19 7.64
N HIS A 89 2.08 2.64 6.47
CA HIS A 89 2.33 1.20 6.31
C HIS A 89 3.40 0.70 7.28
N GLU A 90 4.51 1.42 7.42
CA GLU A 90 5.60 1.01 8.33
C GLU A 90 5.13 0.93 9.79
N PHE A 91 4.32 1.90 10.21
CA PHE A 91 3.78 1.93 11.57
C PHE A 91 2.80 0.78 11.79
N LEU A 92 1.93 0.54 10.81
CA LEU A 92 0.97 -0.55 10.85
C LEU A 92 1.66 -1.91 10.92
N TYR A 93 2.66 -2.19 10.07
CA TYR A 93 3.39 -3.47 10.12
C TYR A 93 4.21 -3.67 11.40
N LYS A 94 4.62 -2.57 12.06
CA LYS A 94 5.44 -2.62 13.27
C LYS A 94 4.63 -2.80 14.54
N PHE A 95 3.47 -2.13 14.64
CA PHE A 95 2.67 -2.04 15.86
C PHE A 95 1.32 -2.74 15.76
N PHE A 96 0.87 -3.11 14.57
CA PHE A 96 -0.38 -3.80 14.36
C PHE A 96 -0.15 -5.13 13.67
N GLU A 97 -1.10 -6.03 13.85
CA GLU A 97 -1.15 -7.30 13.17
C GLU A 97 -2.52 -7.49 12.55
N ILE A 98 -2.52 -8.05 11.35
CA ILE A 98 -3.75 -8.20 10.56
C ILE A 98 -4.47 -9.44 11.07
N GLU A 99 -5.62 -9.22 11.73
CA GLU A 99 -6.48 -10.29 12.22
C GLU A 99 -7.35 -10.84 11.08
N LEU A 100 -7.95 -9.95 10.28
CA LEU A 100 -8.86 -10.34 9.18
C LEU A 100 -8.64 -9.47 7.96
N LEU A 101 -8.21 -10.09 6.86
CA LEU A 101 -7.99 -9.40 5.60
C LEU A 101 -9.29 -9.27 4.80
N SER A 102 -9.65 -8.03 4.46
CA SER A 102 -10.84 -7.74 3.68
C SER A 102 -10.66 -8.08 2.20
N LYS A 103 -11.72 -8.54 1.55
CA LYS A 103 -11.76 -8.77 0.08
C LYS A 103 -12.13 -7.50 -0.70
N GLU A 104 -12.29 -6.37 -0.02
CA GLU A 104 -12.69 -5.11 -0.64
C GLU A 104 -11.61 -4.64 -1.64
N ARG A 105 -12.03 -4.48 -2.90
CA ARG A 105 -11.14 -4.01 -3.97
C ARG A 105 -11.18 -2.49 -4.15
N SER A 106 -12.16 -1.82 -3.54
CA SER A 106 -12.37 -0.39 -3.67
C SER A 106 -11.57 0.36 -2.60
N LEU A 107 -10.37 0.82 -2.96
CA LEU A 107 -9.48 1.53 -2.02
C LEU A 107 -10.07 2.86 -1.53
N TYR A 108 -10.74 3.60 -2.41
CA TYR A 108 -11.21 4.97 -2.15
C TYR A 108 -12.66 5.09 -1.69
N GLY A 109 -13.38 3.96 -1.53
CA GLY A 109 -14.77 3.99 -1.04
C GLY A 109 -15.74 4.80 -1.90
N LYS A 110 -15.45 5.05 -3.18
CA LYS A 110 -16.34 5.83 -4.06
C LYS A 110 -17.70 5.14 -4.14
N ASN A 111 -18.76 5.84 -3.73
CA ASN A 111 -20.13 5.33 -3.59
C ASN A 111 -20.31 4.20 -2.56
N ARG A 112 -19.41 4.05 -1.59
CA ARG A 112 -19.61 3.12 -0.48
C ARG A 112 -20.28 3.82 0.71
N PRO A 113 -21.17 3.14 1.44
CA PRO A 113 -21.68 3.65 2.70
C PRO A 113 -20.52 3.81 3.69
N ARG A 114 -20.71 4.67 4.71
CA ARG A 114 -19.77 4.77 5.83
C ARG A 114 -19.57 3.38 6.42
N MET A 115 -18.34 3.07 6.79
CA MET A 115 -18.05 1.78 7.40
C MET A 115 -18.83 1.66 8.71
N GLY A 116 -19.66 0.63 8.79
CA GLY A 116 -20.42 0.33 9.99
C GLY A 116 -19.52 -0.18 11.12
N PRO A 117 -20.06 -0.28 12.34
CA PRO A 117 -19.33 -0.78 13.50
C PRO A 117 -18.78 -2.17 13.23
N ILE A 118 -17.67 -2.50 13.89
CA ILE A 118 -17.09 -3.84 13.84
C ILE A 118 -17.99 -4.72 14.71
N THR A 119 -19.06 -5.25 14.11
CA THR A 119 -19.95 -6.19 14.80
C THR A 119 -19.15 -7.46 15.06
N ASN A 120 -18.66 -7.61 16.29
CA ASN A 120 -18.15 -8.89 16.77
C ASN A 120 -19.38 -9.82 16.80
N SER A 121 -19.60 -10.59 15.74
CA SER A 121 -20.65 -11.60 15.70
C SER A 121 -20.26 -12.74 16.63
N ALA A 122 -20.42 -12.50 17.92
CA ALA A 122 -20.48 -13.49 18.98
C ALA A 122 -21.74 -13.17 19.79
N SER A 123 -22.87 -13.66 19.28
CA SER A 123 -24.10 -13.86 20.04
C SER A 123 -24.38 -15.36 20.06
#